data_AF-A0A2W1JYG9-F1
#
_entry.id   AF-A0A2W1JYG9-F1
#
_cell.length_a   1.000
_cell.length_b   1.000
_cell.length_c   1.000
_cell.angle_alpha   90.00
_cell.angle_beta   90.00
_cell.angle_gamma   90.00
#
_symmetry.space_group_name_H-M   'P 1'
#
loop_
_entity.id
_entity.type
_entity.pdbx_description
1 polymer ?
#
loop_
_entity_poly.entity_id
_entity_poly.type
_entity_poly.pdbx_seq_one_letter_code
_entity_poly.pdbx_strand_id
1 'polypeptide(L)'
;MDTQAKIEKMNAVLNKMEDIKNSQQSLINKIGQVEVDLFEIKSDDLDKELDKVMKKATRSFEIINEAIEEFEIKRNRLENEA
;
A
#
# COMPACT_ATOMS: atom_id res chain seq x y z
N MET A 1 -0.12 16.12 -24.70
CA MET A 1 0.36 14.72 -24.72
C MET A 1 -0.58 13.95 -25.62
N ASP A 2 -0.04 13.12 -26.51
CA ASP A 2 -0.85 12.12 -27.20
C ASP A 2 -1.36 11.06 -26.19
N THR A 3 -2.36 10.28 -26.60
CA THR A 3 -3.00 9.26 -25.76
C THR A 3 -2.00 8.21 -25.26
N GLN A 4 -1.04 7.81 -26.10
CA GLN A 4 -0.03 6.83 -25.77
C GLN A 4 0.91 7.32 -24.65
N ALA A 5 1.43 8.53 -24.77
CA ALA A 5 2.26 9.17 -23.75
C ALA A 5 1.51 9.31 -22.42
N LYS A 6 0.18 9.51 -22.46
CA LYS A 6 -0.65 9.56 -21.25
C LYS A 6 -0.78 8.19 -20.60
N ILE A 7 -1.02 7.13 -21.36
CA ILE A 7 -1.08 5.75 -20.86
C ILE A 7 0.26 5.34 -20.23
N GLU A 8 1.39 5.63 -20.89
CA GLU A 8 2.73 5.36 -20.34
C GLU A 8 2.96 6.06 -19.00
N LYS A 9 2.52 7.32 -18.88
CA LYS A 9 2.62 8.06 -17.62
C LYS A 9 1.74 7.43 -16.53
N MET A 10 0.54 6.96 -16.88
CA MET A 10 -0.37 6.27 -15.96
C MET A 10 0.24 4.95 -15.48
N ASN A 11 0.85 4.16 -16.36
CA ASN A 11 1.59 2.94 -15.99
C ASN A 11 2.74 3.24 -15.02
N ALA A 12 3.51 4.29 -15.28
CA ALA A 12 4.58 4.71 -14.37
C ALA A 12 4.06 5.18 -12.99
N VAL A 13 2.84 5.71 -12.91
CA VAL A 13 2.18 6.04 -11.63
C VAL A 13 1.75 4.76 -10.92
N LEU A 14 1.10 3.82 -11.62
CA LEU A 14 0.67 2.54 -11.05
C LEU A 14 1.84 1.75 -10.47
N ASN A 15 2.98 1.69 -11.16
CA ASN A 15 4.19 1.03 -10.64
C ASN A 15 4.63 1.62 -9.29
N LYS A 16 4.62 2.95 -9.18
CA LYS A 16 4.97 3.61 -7.90
C LYS A 16 3.94 3.37 -6.82
N MET A 17 2.65 3.29 -7.18
CA MET A 17 1.60 2.96 -6.21
C MET A 17 1.75 1.53 -5.69
N GLU A 18 2.11 0.58 -6.56
CA GLU A 18 2.39 -0.80 -6.16
C GLU A 18 3.63 -0.88 -5.25
N ASP A 19 4.67 -0.09 -5.52
CA ASP A 19 5.84 0.03 -4.61
C ASP A 19 5.43 0.54 -3.22
N ILE A 20 4.52 1.51 -3.15
CA ILE A 20 4.00 2.04 -1.88
C ILE A 20 3.18 0.96 -1.17
N LYS A 21 2.30 0.24 -1.86
CA LYS A 21 1.52 -0.88 -1.32
C LYS A 21 2.43 -1.97 -0.75
N ASN A 22 3.46 -2.37 -1.50
CA ASN A 22 4.45 -3.35 -1.07
C ASN A 22 5.22 -2.89 0.18
N SER A 23 5.51 -1.59 0.28
CA SER A 23 6.13 -1.00 1.47
C SER A 23 5.20 -1.09 2.70
N GLN A 24 3.90 -0.85 2.53
CA GLN A 24 2.92 -1.02 3.63
C GLN A 24 2.79 -2.49 4.05
N GLN A 25 2.75 -3.43 3.11
CA GLN A 25 2.74 -4.86 3.43
C GLN A 25 4.01 -5.28 4.21
N SER A 26 5.18 -4.77 3.81
CA SER A 26 6.44 -5.03 4.52
C SER A 26 6.40 -4.48 5.95
N LEU A 27 5.84 -3.28 6.15
CA LEU A 27 5.65 -2.68 7.46
C LEU A 27 4.74 -3.54 8.34
N ILE A 28 3.56 -3.92 7.85
CA ILE A 28 2.60 -4.78 8.55
C ILE A 28 3.27 -6.08 9.01
N ASN A 29 3.98 -6.77 8.10
CA ASN A 29 4.65 -8.03 8.41
C ASN A 29 5.71 -7.87 9.51
N LYS A 30 6.50 -6.78 9.47
CA LYS A 30 7.53 -6.50 10.47
C LYS A 30 6.93 -6.16 11.82
N ILE A 31 5.84 -5.37 11.86
CA ILE A 31 5.16 -5.07 13.13
C ILE A 31 4.66 -6.37 13.76
N GLY A 32 4.02 -7.26 12.98
CA GLY A 32 3.56 -8.54 13.52
C GLY A 32 4.68 -9.42 14.08
N GLN A 33 5.87 -9.42 13.46
CA GLN A 33 7.04 -10.12 14.02
C GLN A 33 7.50 -9.48 15.34
N VAL A 34 7.56 -8.16 15.40
CA VAL A 34 7.96 -7.44 16.62
C VAL A 34 6.93 -7.67 17.74
N GLU A 35 5.62 -7.64 17.47
CA GLU A 35 4.58 -7.92 18.46
C GLU A 35 4.75 -9.32 19.09
N VAL A 36 5.15 -10.32 18.31
CA VAL A 36 5.50 -11.65 18.83
C VAL A 36 6.70 -11.58 19.77
N ASP A 37 7.77 -10.90 19.39
CA ASP A 37 8.97 -10.75 20.24
C ASP A 37 8.64 -9.98 21.54
N LEU A 38 7.79 -8.95 21.47
CA LEU A 38 7.37 -8.16 22.63
C LEU A 38 6.55 -8.96 23.64
N PHE A 39 5.74 -9.89 23.15
CA PHE A 39 5.00 -10.83 24.00
C PHE A 39 5.96 -11.70 24.83
N GLU A 40 7.06 -12.18 24.24
CA GLU A 40 8.06 -12.99 24.95
C GLU A 40 8.74 -12.22 26.08
N ILE A 41 9.06 -10.94 25.86
CA ILE A 41 9.74 -10.08 26.85
C ILE A 41 8.77 -9.29 27.74
N LYS A 42 7.46 -9.48 27.59
CA LYS A 42 6.38 -8.82 28.36
C LYS A 42 6.45 -7.28 28.32
N SER A 43 6.66 -6.71 27.13
CA SER A 43 6.76 -5.26 26.94
C SER A 43 5.43 -4.65 26.46
N ASP A 44 4.49 -4.51 27.39
CA ASP A 44 3.13 -4.04 27.10
C ASP A 44 3.05 -2.59 26.57
N ASP A 45 4.03 -1.74 26.93
CA ASP A 45 4.01 -0.33 26.55
C ASP A 45 4.33 -0.14 25.06
N LEU A 46 5.32 -0.88 24.54
CA LEU A 46 5.67 -0.83 23.12
C LEU A 46 4.64 -1.56 22.26
N ASP A 47 4.07 -2.67 22.76
CA ASP A 47 2.99 -3.42 22.10
C ASP A 47 1.78 -2.52 21.79
N LYS A 48 1.33 -1.72 22.78
CA LYS A 48 0.23 -0.75 22.61
C LYS A 48 0.52 0.32 21.55
N GLU A 49 1.76 0.77 21.44
CA GLU A 49 2.11 1.75 20.39
C GLU A 49 2.17 1.08 19.02
N LEU A 50 2.68 -0.15 18.92
CA LEU A 50 2.74 -0.91 17.68
C LEU A 50 1.36 -1.30 17.16
N ASP A 51 0.40 -1.65 18.01
CA ASP A 51 -1.00 -1.89 17.61
C ASP A 51 -1.62 -0.64 16.93
N LYS A 52 -1.30 0.57 17.41
CA LYS A 52 -1.74 1.81 16.75
C LYS A 52 -1.09 1.99 15.38
N VAL A 53 0.18 1.62 15.24
CA VAL A 53 0.89 1.67 13.96
C VAL A 53 0.33 0.62 13.00
N MET A 54 0.11 -0.60 13.46
CA MET A 54 -0.51 -1.71 12.70
C MET A 54 -1.84 -1.27 12.10
N LYS A 55 -2.75 -0.74 12.93
CA LYS A 55 -4.06 -0.25 12.48
C LYS A 55 -3.95 0.82 11.39
N LYS A 56 -3.00 1.75 11.51
CA LYS A 56 -2.76 2.78 10.49
C LYS A 56 -2.15 2.20 9.23
N ALA A 57 -1.20 1.28 9.34
CA ALA A 57 -0.55 0.63 8.21
C ALA A 57 -1.56 -0.18 7.40
N THR A 58 -2.37 -1.03 8.05
CA THR A 58 -3.44 -1.81 7.42
C THR A 58 -4.44 -0.90 6.72
N ARG A 59 -4.93 0.14 7.39
CA ARG A 59 -5.84 1.11 6.76
C ARG A 59 -5.22 1.78 5.54
N SER A 60 -3.95 2.17 5.63
CA SER A 60 -3.28 2.79 4.49
C SER A 60 -3.08 1.83 3.33
N PHE A 61 -2.79 0.55 3.62
CA PHE A 61 -2.68 -0.51 2.62
C PHE A 61 -4.00 -0.69 1.86
N GLU A 62 -5.14 -0.76 2.57
CA GLU A 62 -6.48 -0.85 1.97
C GLU A 62 -6.75 0.36 1.06
N ILE A 63 -6.52 1.59 1.55
CA ILE A 63 -6.72 2.83 0.78
C ILE A 63 -5.87 2.82 -0.50
N ILE A 64 -4.62 2.40 -0.42
CA ILE A 64 -3.73 2.34 -1.59
C ILE A 64 -4.22 1.29 -2.57
N ASN A 65 -4.65 0.13 -2.10
CA ASN A 65 -5.15 -0.94 -2.98
C ASN A 65 -6.41 -0.49 -3.74
N GLU A 66 -7.38 0.12 -3.05
CA GLU A 66 -8.58 0.69 -3.69
C GLU A 66 -8.20 1.79 -4.71
N ALA A 67 -7.27 2.67 -4.37
CA ALA A 67 -6.81 3.73 -5.26
C ALA A 67 -6.10 3.19 -6.52
N ILE A 68 -5.34 2.09 -6.39
CA ILE A 68 -4.74 1.39 -7.54
C ILE A 68 -5.85 0.87 -8.46
N GLU A 69 -6.81 0.11 -7.92
CA GLU A 69 -7.90 -0.49 -8.69
C GLU A 69 -8.71 0.57 -9.46
N GLU A 70 -9.10 1.67 -8.79
CA GLU A 70 -9.81 2.76 -9.44
C GLU A 70 -9.00 3.43 -10.56
N PHE A 71 -7.69 3.57 -10.37
CA PHE A 71 -6.82 4.20 -11.35
C PHE A 71 -6.54 3.29 -12.54
N GLU A 72 -6.41 1.98 -12.32
CA GLU A 72 -6.34 0.97 -13.38
C GLU A 72 -7.59 0.97 -14.25
N ILE A 73 -8.78 1.06 -13.66
CA ILE A 73 -10.04 1.18 -14.42
C ILE A 73 -10.01 2.42 -15.33
N LYS A 74 -9.55 3.56 -14.81
CA LYS A 74 -9.43 4.80 -15.60
C LYS A 74 -8.42 4.64 -16.73
N ARG A 75 -7.28 3.99 -16.49
CA ARG A 75 -6.29 3.69 -17.53
C ARG A 75 -6.86 2.77 -18.61
N ASN A 76 -7.50 1.67 -18.22
CA ASN A 76 -8.05 0.67 -19.14
C ASN A 76 -9.11 1.26 -20.06
N ARG A 77 -9.97 2.17 -19.55
CA ARG A 77 -10.93 2.89 -20.39
C ARG A 77 -10.22 3.74 -21.45
N LEU A 78 -9.19 4.48 -21.05
CA LEU A 78 -8.41 5.30 -21.98
C LEU A 78 -7.70 4.46 -23.06
N GLU A 79 -7.17 3.29 -22.68
CA GLU A 79 -6.52 2.37 -23.61
C GLU A 79 -7.50 1.73 -24.60
N ASN A 80 -8.71 1.39 -24.15
CA ASN A 80 -9.75 0.82 -25.01
C ASN A 80 -10.40 1.85 -25.96
N GLU A 81 -10.28 3.15 -25.65
CA GLU A 81 -10.79 4.27 -26.45
C GLU A 81 -9.73 4.85 -27.42
N ALA A 82 -8.47 4.38 -27.32
CA ALA A 82 -7.33 4.84 -28.13
C ALA A 82 -7.21 4.08 -29.46
#